data_AF-A0A2M9YTS3-F1
#
_entry.id   AF-A0A2M9YTS3-F1
#
_cell.length_a   1.000
_cell.length_b   1.000
_cell.length_c   1.000
_cell.angle_alpha   90.00
_cell.angle_beta   90.00
_cell.angle_gamma   90.00
#
_symmetry.space_group_name_H-M   'P 1'
#
loop_
_entity.id
_entity.type
_entity.pdbx_description
1 polymer ?
#
loop_
_entity_poly.entity_id
_entity_poly.type
_entity_poly.pdbx_seq_one_letter_code
_entity_poly.pdbx_strand_id
1 'polypeptide(L)'
;MTQNKKSALFDILKREKLEKLVKGNRNSASKAAAAKETQKTTGSESLEEKTAAPAEKKEGQGTKIYKAMDEIKLDIRYYFLEDEYKEKIAGIYNKNEGHLDRLGIDPRKYLDYARETFDRFKQLNKKMPLEPMNKKSWEYVEKSLNELIVKLLEKFVK
;
A
#
# COMPACT_ATOMS: atom_id res chain seq x y z
N MET A 1 28.55 21.56 -13.44
CA MET A 1 28.14 20.32 -12.73
C MET A 1 26.62 20.24 -12.70
N THR A 2 26.02 19.44 -13.58
CA THR A 2 24.56 19.28 -13.70
C THR A 2 24.03 18.41 -12.56
N GLN A 3 23.31 19.03 -11.62
CA GLN A 3 22.62 18.30 -10.56
C GLN A 3 21.48 17.48 -11.18
N ASN A 4 21.73 16.18 -11.33
CA ASN A 4 20.75 15.17 -11.70
C ASN A 4 19.62 15.17 -10.65
N LYS A 5 18.55 15.94 -10.90
CA LYS A 5 17.29 15.89 -10.15
C LYS A 5 16.54 14.60 -10.54
N LYS A 6 17.06 13.44 -10.12
CA LYS A 6 16.32 12.18 -10.23
C LYS A 6 15.12 12.29 -9.29
N SER A 7 13.94 12.31 -9.90
CA SER A 7 12.65 12.38 -9.22
C SER A 7 12.44 11.13 -8.37
N ALA A 8 11.93 11.27 -7.15
CA ALA A 8 11.56 10.13 -6.30
C ALA A 8 10.56 9.19 -7.00
N LEU A 9 9.71 9.77 -7.86
CA LEU A 9 8.82 9.03 -8.73
C LEU A 9 9.58 8.01 -9.60
N PHE A 10 10.75 8.38 -10.11
CA PHE A 10 11.55 7.50 -10.97
C PHE A 10 12.14 6.32 -10.18
N ASP A 11 12.57 6.56 -8.95
CA ASP A 11 13.14 5.52 -8.09
C ASP A 11 12.05 4.57 -7.57
N ILE A 12 10.87 5.09 -7.21
CA ILE A 12 9.69 4.28 -6.84
C ILE A 12 9.24 3.43 -8.04
N LEU A 13 9.11 4.02 -9.23
CA LEU A 13 8.73 3.30 -10.45
C LEU A 13 9.72 2.18 -10.82
N LYS A 14 11.01 2.36 -10.52
CA LYS A 14 12.03 1.34 -10.69
C LYS A 14 11.90 0.22 -9.67
N ARG A 15 11.68 0.56 -8.40
CA ARG A 15 11.50 -0.43 -7.32
C ARG A 15 10.26 -1.30 -7.58
N GLU A 16 9.15 -0.70 -7.98
CA GLU A 16 7.92 -1.44 -8.34
C GLU A 16 8.13 -2.38 -9.55
N LYS A 17 8.91 -1.96 -10.55
CA LYS A 17 9.24 -2.82 -11.71
C LYS A 17 10.06 -4.04 -11.27
N LEU A 18 11.03 -3.85 -10.38
CA LEU A 18 11.86 -4.95 -9.86
C LEU A 18 11.05 -5.90 -8.99
N GLU A 19 10.18 -5.38 -8.12
CA GLU A 19 9.32 -6.21 -7.27
C GLU A 19 8.35 -7.08 -8.10
N LYS A 20 7.80 -6.53 -9.19
CA LYS A 20 6.96 -7.29 -10.14
C LYS A 20 7.72 -8.40 -10.87
N LEU A 21 8.98 -8.16 -11.27
CA LEU A 21 9.83 -9.20 -11.88
C LEU A 21 10.15 -10.33 -10.90
N VAL A 22 10.41 -10.00 -9.63
CA VAL A 22 10.66 -11.01 -8.59
C VAL A 22 9.40 -11.82 -8.28
N LYS A 23 8.23 -11.19 -8.21
CA LYS A 23 6.94 -11.90 -8.04
C LYS A 23 6.58 -12.76 -9.28
N GLY A 24 6.87 -12.27 -10.49
CA GLY A 24 6.70 -13.02 -11.74
C GLY A 24 7.58 -14.29 -11.79
N ASN A 25 8.83 -14.20 -11.32
CA ASN A 25 9.74 -15.35 -11.26
C ASN A 25 9.42 -16.35 -10.15
N ARG A 26 8.77 -15.92 -9.06
CA ARG A 26 8.25 -16.86 -8.04
C ARG A 26 7.05 -17.65 -8.56
N ASN A 27 6.21 -17.04 -9.38
CA ASN A 27 5.05 -17.72 -9.97
C ASN A 27 5.44 -18.75 -11.05
N SER A 28 6.61 -18.63 -11.69
CA SER A 28 7.14 -19.66 -12.59
C SER A 28 7.86 -20.80 -11.85
N ALA A 29 8.46 -20.53 -10.69
CA ALA A 29 9.07 -21.57 -9.84
C ALA A 29 8.04 -22.45 -9.11
N SER A 30 6.89 -21.89 -8.73
CA SER A 30 5.82 -22.65 -8.03
C SER A 30 5.04 -23.61 -8.93
N LYS A 31 5.22 -23.57 -10.26
CA LYS A 31 4.56 -24.49 -11.20
C LYS A 31 5.35 -25.78 -11.49
N ALA A 32 6.58 -25.89 -11.01
CA ALA A 32 7.43 -27.07 -11.23
C ALA A 32 7.43 -28.09 -10.07
N ALA A 33 6.87 -27.75 -8.90
CA ALA A 33 6.95 -28.59 -7.69
C ALA A 33 5.66 -29.38 -7.35
N ALA A 34 4.57 -29.23 -8.10
CA ALA A 34 3.27 -29.84 -7.76
C ALA A 34 2.92 -31.11 -8.56
N ALA A 35 3.90 -31.76 -9.17
CA ALA A 35 3.70 -32.98 -9.96
C ALA A 35 4.51 -34.16 -9.39
N LYS A 36 4.27 -34.52 -8.12
CA LYS A 36 4.53 -35.86 -7.58
C LYS A 36 3.97 -35.96 -6.16
N GLU A 37 2.79 -36.56 -6.05
CA GLU A 37 2.50 -37.73 -5.21
C GLU A 37 0.99 -37.81 -4.94
N THR A 38 0.37 -38.76 -5.63
CA THR A 38 -0.95 -39.30 -5.36
C THR A 38 -0.75 -40.53 -4.48
N GLN A 39 -1.43 -40.61 -3.33
CA GLN A 39 -2.33 -41.72 -2.93
C GLN A 39 -2.48 -41.92 -1.41
N LYS A 40 -3.76 -42.06 -1.00
CA LYS A 40 -4.34 -42.94 0.05
C LYS A 40 -4.06 -42.56 1.53
N THR A 41 -4.98 -42.63 2.49
CA THR A 41 -6.28 -43.33 2.66
C THR A 41 -6.98 -42.85 3.96
N THR A 42 -8.33 -42.85 3.97
CA THR A 42 -9.30 -43.18 5.07
C THR A 42 -9.12 -42.54 6.46
N GLY A 43 -10.10 -42.00 7.19
CA GLY A 43 -11.56 -42.13 7.19
C GLY A 43 -12.02 -42.11 8.66
N SER A 44 -13.10 -41.37 8.97
CA SER A 44 -14.15 -41.68 9.96
C SER A 44 -14.85 -40.44 10.49
N GLU A 45 -16.16 -40.48 10.34
CA GLU A 45 -17.19 -39.49 10.63
C GLU A 45 -17.55 -39.45 12.13
N SER A 46 -17.93 -38.28 12.65
CA SER A 46 -19.00 -38.18 13.66
C SER A 46 -19.59 -36.76 13.75
N LEU A 47 -20.87 -36.68 13.37
CA LEU A 47 -21.99 -35.81 13.78
C LEU A 47 -21.85 -34.27 13.83
N GLU A 48 -22.65 -33.64 12.94
CA GLU A 48 -23.72 -32.63 13.17
C GLU A 48 -23.45 -31.49 14.21
N GLU A 49 -23.65 -30.19 13.96
CA GLU A 49 -24.75 -29.53 13.26
C GLU A 49 -24.41 -28.03 13.02
N LYS A 50 -24.79 -27.53 11.85
CA LYS A 50 -25.12 -26.13 11.46
C LYS A 50 -24.08 -24.99 11.51
N THR A 51 -24.01 -24.38 10.31
CA THR A 51 -23.84 -22.94 10.02
C THR A 51 -22.49 -22.31 10.36
N ALA A 52 -21.63 -22.19 9.36
CA ALA A 52 -21.64 -21.04 8.47
C ALA A 52 -20.54 -21.22 7.42
N ALA A 53 -20.90 -20.98 6.16
CA ALA A 53 -19.93 -20.72 5.10
C ALA A 53 -18.89 -19.70 5.60
N PRO A 54 -17.63 -19.73 5.12
CA PRO A 54 -16.71 -18.65 5.37
C PRO A 54 -17.33 -17.42 4.71
N ALA A 55 -18.04 -16.63 5.51
CA ALA A 55 -18.46 -15.30 5.13
C ALA A 55 -17.16 -14.57 4.86
N GLU A 56 -16.83 -14.45 3.58
CA GLU A 56 -16.05 -13.34 3.05
C GLU A 56 -16.70 -12.09 3.61
N LYS A 57 -16.27 -11.68 4.81
CA LYS A 57 -16.53 -10.35 5.32
C LYS A 57 -15.92 -9.47 4.26
N LYS A 58 -16.75 -8.92 3.37
CA LYS A 58 -16.48 -7.68 2.69
C LYS A 58 -16.18 -6.68 3.79
N GLU A 59 -14.93 -6.64 4.24
CA GLU A 59 -14.37 -5.51 4.99
C GLU A 59 -14.81 -4.29 4.19
N GLY A 60 -15.68 -3.47 4.79
CA GLY A 60 -16.39 -2.43 4.08
C GLY A 60 -15.39 -1.54 3.36
N GLN A 61 -15.65 -1.25 2.08
CA GLN A 61 -14.88 -0.26 1.33
C GLN A 61 -14.67 0.98 2.20
N GLY A 62 -13.43 1.43 2.30
CA GLY A 62 -13.04 2.58 3.08
C GLY A 62 -12.68 2.33 4.56
N THR A 63 -12.83 1.11 5.08
CA THR A 63 -12.42 0.79 6.47
C THR A 63 -10.98 0.30 6.61
N LYS A 64 -10.41 -0.27 5.54
CA LYS A 64 -9.08 -0.89 5.55
C LYS A 64 -7.97 0.09 5.92
N ILE A 65 -8.08 1.35 5.49
CA ILE A 65 -7.07 2.37 5.77
C ILE A 65 -7.02 2.77 7.24
N TYR A 66 -8.17 2.89 7.90
CA TYR A 66 -8.23 3.27 9.31
C TYR A 66 -7.65 2.17 10.20
N LYS A 67 -7.92 0.91 9.88
CA LYS A 67 -7.29 -0.24 10.54
C LYS A 67 -5.76 -0.20 10.42
N ALA A 68 -5.24 0.04 9.21
CA ALA A 68 -3.80 0.18 9.00
C ALA A 68 -3.21 1.39 9.74
N MET A 69 -3.94 2.51 9.84
CA MET A 69 -3.54 3.66 10.63
C MET A 69 -3.46 3.35 12.12
N ASP A 70 -4.41 2.57 12.66
CA ASP A 70 -4.41 2.17 14.07
C ASP A 70 -3.25 1.21 14.38
N GLU A 71 -2.92 0.30 13.45
CA GLU A 71 -1.77 -0.61 13.57
C GLU A 71 -0.43 0.12 13.61
N ILE A 72 -0.30 1.25 12.90
CA ILE A 72 0.95 2.04 12.84
C ILE A 72 0.93 3.26 13.76
N LYS A 73 -0.13 3.49 14.55
CA LYS A 73 -0.27 4.67 15.40
C LYS A 73 0.90 4.87 16.38
N LEU A 74 1.49 3.78 16.85
CA LEU A 74 2.64 3.81 17.76
C LEU A 74 3.99 3.87 17.04
N ASP A 75 4.00 3.75 15.71
CA ASP A 75 5.22 3.85 14.91
C ASP A 75 5.57 5.32 14.70
N ILE A 76 6.65 5.75 15.34
CA ILE A 76 7.12 7.14 15.30
C ILE A 76 7.37 7.66 13.88
N ARG A 77 7.52 6.80 12.88
CA ARG A 77 7.70 7.21 11.48
C ARG A 77 6.42 7.81 10.89
N TYR A 78 5.28 7.58 11.53
CA TYR A 78 3.95 8.03 11.11
C TYR A 78 3.39 9.16 11.97
N TYR A 79 4.24 9.81 12.75
CA TYR A 79 3.90 10.94 13.64
C TYR A 79 3.19 12.11 12.95
N PHE A 80 3.26 12.20 11.61
CA PHE A 80 2.62 13.26 10.83
C PHE A 80 1.14 12.95 10.51
N LEU A 81 0.67 11.74 10.81
CA LEU A 81 -0.72 11.28 10.62
C LEU A 81 -1.58 11.61 11.84
N GLU A 82 -1.63 12.88 12.20
CA GLU A 82 -2.43 13.38 13.31
C GLU A 82 -3.55 14.31 12.80
N ASP A 83 -4.56 14.51 13.64
CA ASP A 83 -5.66 15.47 13.44
C ASP A 83 -6.36 15.35 12.07
N GLU A 84 -6.59 16.49 11.41
CA GLU A 84 -7.27 16.59 10.11
C GLU A 84 -6.53 15.88 8.99
N TYR A 85 -5.22 15.70 9.11
CA TYR A 85 -4.40 15.15 8.02
C TYR A 85 -4.55 13.64 7.91
N LYS A 86 -4.82 12.97 9.03
CA LYS A 86 -5.22 11.56 9.05
C LYS A 86 -6.44 11.35 8.14
N GLU A 87 -7.49 12.14 8.34
CA GLU A 87 -8.72 12.03 7.57
C GLU A 87 -8.52 12.40 6.09
N LYS A 88 -7.72 13.42 5.80
CA LYS A 88 -7.44 13.79 4.39
C LYS A 88 -6.67 12.69 3.65
N ILE A 89 -5.69 12.07 4.30
CA ILE A 89 -4.92 10.95 3.71
C ILE A 89 -5.81 9.73 3.50
N ALA A 90 -6.64 9.39 4.47
CA ALA A 90 -7.64 8.33 4.35
C ALA A 90 -8.63 8.63 3.22
N GLY A 91 -9.07 9.88 3.09
CA GLY A 91 -9.98 10.32 2.03
C GLY A 91 -9.43 10.11 0.62
N ILE A 92 -8.14 10.38 0.39
CA ILE A 92 -7.49 10.11 -0.90
C ILE A 92 -7.43 8.61 -1.18
N TYR A 93 -7.09 7.78 -0.17
CA TYR A 93 -7.07 6.34 -0.32
C TYR A 93 -8.45 5.79 -0.67
N ASN A 94 -9.48 6.15 0.12
CA ASN A 94 -10.84 5.63 -0.03
C ASN A 94 -11.43 5.96 -1.40
N LYS A 95 -11.14 7.13 -1.96
CA LYS A 95 -11.54 7.51 -3.33
C LYS A 95 -10.92 6.60 -4.40
N ASN A 96 -9.73 6.06 -4.14
CA ASN A 96 -8.94 5.30 -5.10
C ASN A 96 -8.78 3.82 -4.72
N GLU A 97 -9.44 3.35 -3.65
CA GLU A 97 -9.19 2.05 -3.02
C GLU A 97 -9.28 0.92 -4.04
N GLY A 98 -10.36 0.86 -4.82
CA GLY A 98 -10.54 -0.21 -5.81
C GLY A 98 -9.47 -0.22 -6.91
N HIS A 99 -8.91 0.94 -7.26
CA HIS A 99 -7.82 1.01 -8.22
C HIS A 99 -6.47 0.63 -7.59
N LEU A 100 -6.20 1.07 -6.36
CA LEU A 100 -4.99 0.73 -5.63
C LEU A 100 -4.92 -0.76 -5.30
N ASP A 101 -6.05 -1.37 -4.93
CA ASP A 101 -6.15 -2.80 -4.63
C ASP A 101 -5.82 -3.66 -5.86
N ARG A 102 -6.33 -3.28 -7.05
CA ARG A 102 -5.97 -3.91 -8.35
C ARG A 102 -4.48 -3.81 -8.68
N LEU A 103 -3.81 -2.76 -8.19
CA LEU A 103 -2.38 -2.57 -8.36
C LEU A 103 -1.54 -3.32 -7.30
N GLY A 104 -2.18 -3.98 -6.34
CA GLY A 104 -1.53 -4.64 -5.21
C GLY A 104 -0.93 -3.64 -4.21
N ILE A 105 -1.50 -2.44 -4.12
CA ILE A 105 -1.13 -1.42 -3.15
C ILE A 105 -2.08 -1.55 -1.97
N ASP A 106 -1.60 -2.20 -0.91
CA ASP A 106 -2.33 -2.31 0.34
C ASP A 106 -2.33 -0.95 1.10
N PRO A 107 -3.21 -0.78 2.10
CA PRO A 107 -3.30 0.47 2.83
C PRO A 107 -1.97 0.86 3.49
N ARG A 108 -1.18 -0.11 3.94
CA ARG A 108 0.10 0.13 4.63
C ARG A 108 1.15 0.69 3.66
N LYS A 109 1.23 0.12 2.46
CA LYS A 109 2.09 0.58 1.36
C LYS A 109 1.69 1.97 0.89
N TYR A 110 0.39 2.26 0.85
CA TYR A 110 -0.09 3.62 0.60
C TYR A 110 0.37 4.61 1.69
N LEU A 111 0.30 4.24 2.97
CA LEU A 111 0.79 5.07 4.07
C LEU A 111 2.32 5.27 4.01
N ASP A 112 3.08 4.25 3.59
CA ASP A 112 4.52 4.40 3.30
C ASP A 112 4.76 5.45 2.20
N TYR A 113 3.95 5.50 1.14
CA TYR A 113 4.06 6.55 0.12
C TYR A 113 3.75 7.94 0.67
N ALA A 114 2.75 8.07 1.54
CA ALA A 114 2.44 9.33 2.21
C ALA A 114 3.62 9.79 3.07
N ARG A 115 4.22 8.87 3.83
CA ARG A 115 5.42 9.14 4.64
C ARG A 115 6.60 9.58 3.77
N GLU A 116 6.94 8.80 2.74
CA GLU A 116 8.05 9.11 1.84
C GLU A 116 7.89 10.47 1.17
N THR A 117 6.66 10.81 0.79
CA THR A 117 6.31 12.10 0.22
C THR A 117 6.53 13.24 1.21
N PHE A 118 6.08 13.06 2.45
CA PHE A 118 6.27 14.05 3.52
C PHE A 118 7.74 14.21 3.91
N ASP A 119 8.49 13.11 4.02
CA ASP A 119 9.94 13.14 4.25
C ASP A 119 10.68 13.87 3.13
N ARG A 120 10.25 13.70 1.87
CA ARG A 120 10.81 14.45 0.75
C ARG A 120 10.54 15.94 0.85
N PHE A 121 9.32 16.34 1.25
CA PHE A 121 9.02 17.74 1.54
C PHE A 121 9.97 18.31 2.60
N LYS A 122 10.17 17.59 3.71
CA LYS A 122 11.07 18.02 4.79
C LYS A 122 12.51 18.17 4.31
N GLN A 123 13.01 17.20 3.55
CA GLN A 123 14.35 17.25 2.96
C GLN A 123 14.54 18.47 2.05
N LEU A 124 13.57 18.75 1.17
CA LEU A 124 13.62 19.90 0.25
C LEU A 124 13.59 21.24 0.97
N ASN A 125 12.83 21.33 2.07
CA ASN A 125 12.63 22.55 2.84
C ASN A 125 13.53 22.66 4.07
N LYS A 126 14.50 21.74 4.24
CA LYS A 126 15.41 21.66 5.40
C LYS A 126 14.68 21.73 6.74
N LYS A 127 13.54 21.05 6.84
CA LYS A 127 12.73 21.00 8.07
C LYS A 127 13.29 20.00 9.08
N MET A 128 12.91 20.20 10.34
CA MET A 128 13.33 19.30 11.43
C MET A 128 12.71 17.90 11.24
N PRO A 129 13.39 16.82 11.68
CA PRO A 129 12.97 15.45 11.41
C PRO A 129 11.58 15.08 11.92
N LEU A 130 11.11 15.71 12.99
CA LEU A 130 9.84 15.44 13.67
C LEU A 130 8.86 16.62 13.62
N GLU A 131 9.01 17.53 12.65
CA GLU A 131 8.03 18.61 12.46
C GLU A 131 6.71 18.01 11.96
N PRO A 132 5.56 18.26 12.63
CA PRO A 132 4.27 17.70 12.22
C PRO A 132 3.80 18.30 10.89
N MET A 133 2.81 17.66 10.28
CA MET A 133 2.25 18.15 9.03
C MET A 133 1.56 19.52 9.25
N ASN A 134 1.89 20.48 8.40
CA ASN A 134 1.22 21.77 8.29
C ASN A 134 0.58 21.93 6.90
N LYS A 135 -0.17 23.03 6.70
CA LYS A 135 -0.86 23.31 5.44
C LYS A 135 0.05 23.26 4.20
N LYS A 136 1.26 23.82 4.27
CA LYS A 136 2.19 23.84 3.13
C LYS A 136 2.72 22.45 2.80
N SER A 137 3.09 21.67 3.82
CA SER A 137 3.48 20.28 3.61
C SER A 137 2.33 19.43 3.11
N TRP A 138 1.12 19.69 3.57
CA TRP A 138 -0.07 18.99 3.13
C TRP A 138 -0.34 19.22 1.64
N GLU A 139 -0.33 20.47 1.18
CA GLU A 139 -0.53 20.79 -0.24
C GLU A 139 0.50 20.06 -1.13
N TYR A 140 1.75 19.96 -0.66
CA TYR A 140 2.78 19.18 -1.35
C TYR A 140 2.48 17.67 -1.35
N VAL A 141 2.10 17.12 -0.19
CA VAL A 141 1.80 15.68 -0.03
C VAL A 141 0.59 15.29 -0.87
N GLU A 142 -0.51 16.04 -0.76
CA GLU A 142 -1.73 15.86 -1.53
C GLU A 142 -1.46 15.86 -3.03
N LYS A 143 -0.74 16.88 -3.53
CA LYS A 143 -0.40 16.97 -4.95
C LYS A 143 0.43 15.77 -5.41
N SER A 144 1.44 15.41 -4.63
CA SER A 144 2.37 14.32 -4.98
C SER A 144 1.68 12.94 -4.94
N LEU A 145 0.80 12.71 -3.97
CA LEU A 145 0.03 11.47 -3.87
C LEU A 145 -0.96 11.33 -5.03
N ASN A 146 -1.70 12.39 -5.36
CA ASN A 146 -2.60 12.37 -6.52
C ASN A 146 -1.84 12.15 -7.83
N GLU A 147 -0.69 12.82 -8.02
CA GLU A 147 0.15 12.61 -9.20
C GLU A 147 0.71 11.18 -9.28
N LEU A 148 1.12 10.61 -8.14
CA LEU A 148 1.56 9.21 -8.06
C LEU A 148 0.45 8.26 -8.48
N ILE A 149 -0.76 8.45 -7.94
CA ILE A 149 -1.93 7.62 -8.27
C ILE A 149 -2.20 7.71 -9.77
N VAL A 150 -2.33 8.93 -10.34
CA VAL A 150 -2.59 9.13 -11.78
C VAL A 150 -1.56 8.37 -12.62
N LYS A 151 -0.27 8.51 -12.33
CA LYS A 151 0.79 7.83 -13.09
C LYS A 151 0.77 6.31 -12.94
N LEU A 152 0.37 5.80 -11.78
CA LEU A 152 0.19 4.37 -11.58
C LEU A 152 -0.98 3.85 -12.42
N LEU A 153 -2.09 4.58 -12.47
CA LEU A 153 -3.24 4.22 -13.30
C LEU A 153 -2.90 4.27 -14.79
N GLU A 154 -2.31 5.35 -15.28
CA GLU A 154 -1.87 5.48 -16.68
C GLU A 154 -0.94 4.34 -17.11
N LYS A 155 -0.02 3.94 -16.22
CA LYS A 155 0.99 2.94 -16.53
C LYS A 155 0.46 1.50 -16.51
N PHE A 156 -0.50 1.20 -15.65
CA PHE A 156 -0.86 -0.18 -15.33
C PHE A 156 -2.34 -0.53 -15.55
N VAL A 157 -3.23 0.45 -15.70
CA VAL A 157 -4.68 0.21 -15.80
C VAL A 157 -5.22 0.39 -17.22
N LYS A 158 -4.48 1.04 -18.14
CA LYS A 158 -4.80 1.22 -19.58
C LYS A 158 -6.29 1.33 -19.93
#